data_AF-A0A1N7EIQ0-F1
#
_entry.id   AF-A0A1N7EIQ0-F1
#
_cell.length_a   1.000
_cell.length_b   1.000
_cell.length_c   1.000
_cell.angle_alpha   90.00
_cell.angle_beta   90.00
_cell.angle_gamma   90.00
#
_symmetry.space_group_name_H-M   'P 1'
#
loop_
_entity.id
_entity.type
_entity.pdbx_description
1 polymer ?
#
loop_
_entity_poly.entity_id
_entity_poly.type
_entity_poly.pdbx_seq_one_letter_code
_entity_poly.pdbx_strand_id
1 'polypeptide(L)'
;MAKRPVYTPCINGDTLVEVKLVEFKFYSGLSLVQKQASIRSLHEAFLQSSTEVKYILEVSSKSEDSLGRSLSAFNLMITNPSGKRYSVEQAYQSSKVFEKGGPFVDLMNESVSSRQAKKDERLSTSGELLQFVWLGNRQWDLNPKTAFYDWLYVNALNQNKHLHDELLQFTAFTDIEFNPKNSINCQAYAVALFVCLHKRGLMDKIGNKDDFLTLYDDYKVDNTSAFNKSLQNKRQLDMLG
;
A
#
# COMPACT_ATOMS: atom_id res chain seq x y z
N MET A 1 10.87 -21.32 -3.64
CA MET A 1 10.10 -20.31 -4.38
C MET A 1 9.20 -19.53 -3.43
N ALA A 2 8.82 -18.31 -3.78
CA ALA A 2 7.76 -17.55 -3.12
C ALA A 2 6.82 -16.94 -4.16
N LYS A 3 5.62 -16.52 -3.73
CA LYS A 3 4.68 -15.77 -4.57
C LYS A 3 4.49 -14.36 -4.01
N ARG A 4 4.57 -13.36 -4.87
CA ARG A 4 4.30 -11.95 -4.53
C ARG A 4 3.44 -11.30 -5.59
N PRO A 5 2.54 -10.38 -5.18
CA PRO A 5 1.77 -9.61 -6.14
C PRO A 5 2.66 -8.58 -6.83
N VAL A 6 2.41 -8.41 -8.12
CA VAL A 6 2.85 -7.27 -8.93
C VAL A 6 1.60 -6.51 -9.35
N TYR A 7 1.63 -5.19 -9.19
CA TYR A 7 0.49 -4.31 -9.37
C TYR A 7 0.66 -3.47 -10.64
N THR A 8 -0.31 -3.53 -11.54
CA THR A 8 -0.29 -2.80 -12.82
C THR A 8 -1.46 -1.82 -12.84
N PRO A 9 -1.24 -0.50 -13.00
CA PRO A 9 -2.32 0.46 -13.18
C PRO A 9 -3.07 0.21 -14.50
N CYS A 10 -4.39 0.13 -14.43
CA CYS A 10 -5.26 -0.02 -15.60
C CYS A 10 -5.78 1.35 -16.04
N ILE A 11 -5.40 1.82 -17.23
CA ILE A 11 -5.82 3.13 -17.75
C ILE A 11 -7.23 3.12 -18.38
N ASN A 12 -7.76 1.93 -18.68
CA ASN A 12 -9.07 1.70 -19.29
C ASN A 12 -9.79 0.54 -18.59
N GLY A 13 -11.10 0.42 -18.80
CA GLY A 13 -11.90 -0.69 -18.27
C GLY A 13 -12.47 -0.45 -16.87
N ASP A 14 -12.99 -1.51 -16.28
CA ASP A 14 -13.69 -1.53 -14.98
C ASP A 14 -12.78 -1.89 -13.80
N THR A 15 -11.50 -2.17 -14.04
CA THR A 15 -10.47 -2.40 -13.01
C THR A 15 -9.57 -1.17 -12.90
N LEU A 16 -9.17 -0.79 -11.68
CA LEU A 16 -8.21 0.29 -11.46
C LEU A 16 -6.76 -0.22 -11.40
N VAL A 17 -6.55 -1.34 -10.72
CA VAL A 17 -5.23 -1.96 -10.54
C VAL A 17 -5.36 -3.45 -10.76
N GLU A 18 -4.70 -3.95 -11.79
CA GLU A 18 -4.55 -5.38 -12.02
C GLU A 18 -3.48 -5.93 -11.09
N VAL A 19 -3.71 -7.14 -10.56
CA VAL A 19 -2.80 -7.78 -9.62
C VAL A 19 -2.43 -9.17 -10.11
N LYS A 20 -1.15 -9.37 -10.42
CA LYS A 20 -0.60 -10.65 -10.88
C LYS A 20 0.27 -11.27 -9.79
N LEU A 21 -0.05 -12.49 -9.37
CA LEU A 21 0.84 -13.26 -8.49
C LEU A 21 1.97 -13.88 -9.30
N VAL A 22 3.19 -13.46 -9.00
CA VAL A 22 4.40 -13.95 -9.67
C VAL A 22 5.15 -14.89 -8.73
N GLU A 23 5.47 -16.07 -9.23
CA GLU A 23 6.36 -17.01 -8.57
C GLU A 23 7.81 -16.72 -8.93
N PHE A 24 8.68 -16.64 -7.92
CA PHE A 24 10.06 -16.26 -8.11
C PHE A 24 10.98 -16.92 -7.08
N LYS A 25 12.29 -16.83 -7.32
CA LYS A 25 13.31 -17.29 -6.39
C LYS A 25 13.46 -16.28 -5.26
N PHE A 26 13.01 -16.69 -4.08
CA PHE A 26 13.17 -15.89 -2.87
C PHE A 26 14.50 -16.20 -2.20
N TYR A 27 15.25 -15.15 -1.85
CA TYR A 27 16.51 -15.26 -1.12
C TYR A 27 16.24 -15.03 0.36
N SER A 28 16.24 -16.12 1.14
CA SER A 28 15.95 -16.08 2.56
C SER A 28 17.07 -15.37 3.33
N GLY A 29 16.77 -14.19 3.84
CA GLY A 29 17.64 -13.48 4.76
C GLY A 29 17.20 -12.05 5.03
N LEU A 30 17.83 -11.44 6.03
CA LEU A 30 17.46 -10.13 6.56
C LEU A 30 18.35 -9.00 6.00
N SER A 31 19.47 -9.34 5.36
CA SER A 31 20.37 -8.33 4.80
C SER A 31 19.72 -7.59 3.63
N LEU A 32 20.11 -6.33 3.44
CA LEU A 32 19.66 -5.51 2.31
C LEU A 32 19.97 -6.20 0.97
N VAL A 33 21.17 -6.75 0.82
CA VAL A 33 21.62 -7.45 -0.38
C VAL A 33 20.71 -8.63 -0.73
N GLN A 34 20.27 -9.41 0.26
CA GLN A 34 19.34 -10.53 0.04
C GLN A 34 17.94 -10.04 -0.33
N LYS A 35 17.48 -8.94 0.27
CA LYS A 35 16.20 -8.31 -0.11
C LYS A 35 16.24 -7.82 -1.56
N GLN A 36 17.30 -7.11 -1.95
CA GLN A 36 17.52 -6.64 -3.32
C GLN A 36 17.67 -7.80 -4.32
N ALA A 37 18.34 -8.89 -3.94
CA ALA A 37 18.38 -10.10 -4.78
C ALA A 37 16.97 -10.70 -5.01
N SER A 38 16.11 -10.66 -3.98
CA SER A 38 14.71 -11.09 -4.10
C SER A 38 13.88 -10.14 -4.95
N ILE A 39 14.12 -8.83 -4.88
CA ILE A 39 13.48 -7.81 -5.73
C ILE A 39 13.82 -8.07 -7.19
N ARG A 40 15.12 -8.19 -7.52
CA ARG A 40 15.58 -8.47 -8.89
C ARG A 40 14.97 -9.76 -9.44
N SER A 41 14.96 -10.83 -8.64
CA SER A 41 14.37 -12.10 -9.08
C SER A 41 12.85 -12.00 -9.30
N LEU A 42 12.12 -11.23 -8.50
CA LEU A 42 10.70 -10.97 -8.71
C LEU A 42 10.46 -10.19 -10.01
N HIS A 43 11.25 -9.14 -10.24
CA HIS A 43 11.16 -8.32 -11.45
C HIS A 43 11.47 -9.14 -12.70
N GLU A 44 12.56 -9.93 -12.71
CA GLU A 44 12.90 -10.84 -13.81
C GLU A 44 11.76 -11.83 -14.10
N ALA A 45 11.23 -12.49 -13.06
CA ALA A 45 10.15 -13.45 -13.22
C ALA A 45 8.87 -12.81 -13.79
N PHE A 46 8.55 -11.57 -13.38
CA PHE A 46 7.41 -10.85 -13.94
C PHE A 46 7.63 -10.50 -15.41
N LEU A 47 8.81 -9.97 -15.77
CA LEU A 47 9.16 -9.62 -17.15
C LEU A 47 9.13 -10.85 -18.07
N GLN A 48 9.62 -12.01 -17.61
CA GLN A 48 9.54 -13.26 -18.37
C GLN A 48 8.11 -13.75 -18.61
N SER A 49 7.18 -13.38 -17.73
CA SER A 49 5.77 -13.77 -17.81
C SER A 49 4.88 -12.77 -18.56
N SER A 50 5.45 -11.66 -19.05
CA SER A 50 4.74 -10.53 -19.68
C SER A 50 5.22 -10.35 -21.12
N THR A 51 4.30 -10.17 -22.06
CA THR A 51 4.62 -9.85 -23.47
C THR A 51 4.87 -8.36 -23.69
N GLU A 52 4.42 -7.52 -22.77
CA GLU A 52 4.62 -6.06 -22.81
C GLU A 52 5.87 -5.68 -22.01
N VAL A 53 6.64 -4.72 -22.54
CA VAL A 53 7.75 -4.11 -21.81
C VAL A 53 7.17 -3.31 -20.64
N LYS A 54 7.55 -3.68 -19.42
CA LYS A 54 7.12 -3.01 -18.19
C LYS A 54 8.33 -2.35 -17.52
N TYR A 55 8.18 -1.08 -17.17
CA TYR A 55 9.05 -0.42 -16.21
C TYR A 55 8.52 -0.71 -14.81
N ILE A 56 9.30 -1.42 -14.00
CA ILE A 56 8.87 -1.91 -12.69
C ILE A 56 9.57 -1.11 -11.60
N LEU A 57 8.80 -0.58 -10.66
CA LEU A 57 9.32 0.09 -9.48
C LEU A 57 9.07 -0.75 -8.23
N GLU A 58 10.14 -1.07 -7.49
CA GLU A 58 10.00 -1.56 -6.13
C GLU A 58 9.72 -0.38 -5.19
N VAL A 59 8.56 -0.40 -4.56
CA VAL A 59 8.10 0.60 -3.60
C VAL A 59 8.34 0.05 -2.20
N SER A 60 9.57 0.20 -1.70
CA SER A 60 9.92 -0.19 -0.33
C SER A 60 11.23 0.45 0.13
N SER A 61 11.50 0.35 1.43
CA SER A 61 12.79 0.78 2.01
C SER A 61 13.99 0.00 1.46
N LYS A 62 13.75 -1.08 0.70
CA LYS A 62 14.78 -1.98 0.14
C LYS A 62 15.02 -1.76 -1.34
N SER A 63 14.27 -0.86 -1.97
CA SER A 63 14.41 -0.55 -3.39
C SER A 63 15.84 -0.11 -3.73
N GLU A 64 16.34 -0.55 -4.89
CA GLU A 64 17.60 -0.06 -5.47
C GLU A 64 17.40 1.35 -6.06
N ASP A 65 16.17 1.68 -6.43
CA ASP A 65 15.76 2.99 -6.93
C ASP A 65 15.49 3.98 -5.78
N SER A 66 16.03 5.21 -5.89
CA SER A 66 15.78 6.29 -4.93
C SER A 66 14.33 6.73 -4.86
N LEU A 67 13.61 6.75 -5.99
CA LEU A 67 12.18 7.02 -6.02
C LEU A 67 11.43 5.95 -5.23
N GLY A 68 11.75 4.68 -5.47
CA GLY A 68 11.16 3.55 -4.76
C GLY A 68 11.35 3.61 -3.24
N ARG A 69 12.53 4.04 -2.78
CA ARG A 69 12.77 4.29 -1.35
C ARG A 69 11.99 5.48 -0.83
N SER A 70 11.91 6.57 -1.59
CA SER A 70 11.19 7.80 -1.21
C SER A 70 9.68 7.56 -1.08
N LEU A 71 9.13 6.68 -1.92
CA LEU A 71 7.73 6.29 -1.88
C LEU A 71 7.41 5.32 -0.74
N SER A 72 8.37 4.65 -0.11
CA SER A 72 8.05 3.74 1.00
C SER A 72 7.21 4.43 2.08
N ALA A 73 6.26 3.74 2.70
CA ALA A 73 5.35 4.34 3.70
C ALA A 73 6.10 4.96 4.90
N PHE A 74 7.35 4.56 5.11
CA PHE A 74 8.22 5.07 6.16
C PHE A 74 8.84 6.43 5.81
N ASN A 75 8.94 6.76 4.53
CA ASN A 75 9.62 7.95 4.00
C ASN A 75 8.67 8.92 3.28
N LEU A 76 7.59 8.43 2.67
CA LEU A 76 6.60 9.29 2.01
C LEU A 76 5.88 10.12 3.08
N MET A 77 5.96 11.44 2.94
CA MET A 77 5.44 12.39 3.94
C MET A 77 4.08 12.93 3.54
N ILE A 78 3.20 13.11 4.52
CA ILE A 78 1.96 13.87 4.40
C ILE A 78 2.02 15.09 5.32
N THR A 79 1.45 16.19 4.85
CA THR A 79 1.37 17.45 5.59
C THR A 79 -0.07 17.69 5.99
N ASN A 80 -0.30 18.01 7.26
CA ASN A 80 -1.62 18.39 7.75
C ASN A 80 -1.92 19.89 7.49
N PRO A 81 -3.16 20.35 7.70
CA PRO A 81 -3.51 21.76 7.51
C PRO A 81 -2.73 22.75 8.39
N SER A 82 -2.15 22.29 9.51
CA SER A 82 -1.30 23.12 10.37
C SER A 82 0.17 23.14 9.94
N GLY A 83 0.52 22.56 8.78
CA GLY A 83 1.88 22.51 8.23
C GLY A 83 2.80 21.46 8.83
N LYS A 84 2.34 20.64 9.78
CA LYS A 84 3.14 19.55 10.36
C LYS A 84 3.25 18.39 9.39
N ARG A 85 4.44 17.80 9.31
CA ARG A 85 4.77 16.70 8.41
C ARG A 85 5.07 15.42 9.17
N TYR A 86 4.56 14.31 8.68
CA TYR A 86 4.80 12.98 9.24
C TYR A 86 4.72 11.93 8.13
N SER A 87 5.31 10.77 8.34
CA SER A 87 5.27 9.71 7.33
C SER A 87 3.88 9.11 7.20
N VAL A 88 3.58 8.47 6.07
CA VAL A 88 2.35 7.69 5.88
C VAL A 88 2.22 6.60 6.95
N GLU A 89 3.33 5.98 7.38
CA GLU A 89 3.32 5.00 8.46
C GLU A 89 2.87 5.63 9.79
N GLN A 90 3.43 6.78 10.19
CA GLN A 90 3.00 7.48 11.40
C GLN A 90 1.52 7.88 11.32
N ALA A 91 1.12 8.46 10.19
CA ALA A 91 -0.27 8.83 9.91
C ALA A 91 -1.21 7.63 10.09
N TYR A 92 -0.87 6.50 9.47
CA TYR A 92 -1.69 5.30 9.51
C TYR A 92 -1.81 4.72 10.92
N GLN A 93 -0.70 4.59 11.65
CA GLN A 93 -0.71 4.02 13.00
C GLN A 93 -1.44 4.92 14.01
N SER A 94 -1.21 6.24 13.94
CA SER A 94 -1.87 7.21 14.82
C SER A 94 -3.39 7.28 14.64
N SER A 95 -3.88 6.92 13.44
CA SER A 95 -5.30 7.03 13.11
C SER A 95 -6.12 5.85 13.63
N LYS A 96 -5.51 4.79 14.14
CA LYS A 96 -6.21 3.59 14.60
C LYS A 96 -6.95 3.82 15.91
N VAL A 97 -8.22 3.44 15.94
CA VAL A 97 -9.06 3.43 17.15
C VAL A 97 -9.41 1.99 17.49
N PHE A 98 -9.11 1.60 18.72
CA PHE A 98 -9.33 0.27 19.27
C PHE A 98 -10.36 0.31 20.40
N GLU A 99 -10.85 -0.87 20.81
CA GLU A 99 -11.81 -1.01 21.92
C GLU A 99 -11.39 -0.29 23.21
N LYS A 100 -10.09 -0.30 23.52
CA LYS A 100 -9.55 0.22 24.79
C LYS A 100 -8.63 1.42 24.61
N GLY A 101 -8.58 2.04 23.43
CA GLY A 101 -7.73 3.21 23.21
C GLY A 101 -7.66 3.72 21.78
N GLY A 102 -6.96 4.84 21.62
CA GLY A 102 -6.80 5.52 20.34
C GLY A 102 -7.89 6.58 20.08
N PRO A 103 -7.74 7.40 19.03
CA PRO A 103 -6.58 7.46 18.14
C PRO A 103 -5.31 7.93 18.86
N PHE A 104 -4.18 7.28 18.59
CA PHE A 104 -2.88 7.60 19.21
C PHE A 104 -2.19 8.74 18.46
N VAL A 105 -2.82 9.92 18.48
CA VAL A 105 -2.39 11.09 17.70
C VAL A 105 -0.99 11.59 18.09
N ASP A 106 -0.52 11.23 19.28
CA ASP A 106 0.84 11.50 19.76
C ASP A 106 1.93 10.81 18.92
N LEU A 107 1.59 9.77 18.14
CA LEU A 107 2.50 9.12 17.19
C LEU A 107 2.84 10.00 15.97
N MET A 108 2.03 11.02 15.66
CA MET A 108 2.33 12.04 14.64
C MET A 108 3.19 13.16 15.23
N ASN A 109 4.40 12.80 15.63
CA ASN A 109 5.38 13.71 16.22
C ASN A 109 6.72 13.58 15.50
N GLU A 110 7.43 14.70 15.32
CA GLU A 110 8.75 14.75 14.67
C GLU A 110 9.81 13.93 15.42
N SER A 111 9.66 13.76 16.73
CA SER A 111 10.57 12.93 17.54
C SER A 111 10.27 11.42 17.46
N VAL A 112 9.15 11.03 16.84
CA VAL A 112 8.74 9.63 16.67
C VAL A 112 9.09 9.18 15.26
N SER A 113 9.96 8.18 15.14
CA SER A 113 10.25 7.56 13.85
C SER A 113 9.10 6.66 13.38
N SER A 114 8.98 6.46 12.06
CA SER A 114 8.05 5.49 11.45
C SER A 114 8.16 4.09 12.07
N ARG A 115 9.38 3.68 12.46
CA ARG A 115 9.62 2.39 13.12
C ARG A 115 9.09 2.36 14.55
N GLN A 116 9.22 3.46 15.30
CA GLN A 116 8.64 3.56 16.65
C GLN A 116 7.13 3.55 16.58
N ALA A 117 6.52 4.35 15.69
CA ALA A 117 5.07 4.37 15.50
C ALA A 117 4.51 2.99 15.13
N LYS A 118 5.17 2.26 14.22
CA LYS A 118 4.76 0.90 13.83
C LYS A 118 4.86 -0.13 14.97
N LYS A 119 5.79 0.08 15.91
CA LYS A 119 6.07 -0.83 17.02
C LYS A 119 5.46 -0.37 18.34
N ASP A 120 4.60 0.64 18.33
CA ASP A 120 3.97 1.12 19.55
C ASP A 120 3.13 0.00 20.17
N GLU A 121 3.40 -0.30 21.44
CA GLU A 121 2.81 -1.43 22.17
C GLU A 121 1.28 -1.33 22.23
N ARG A 122 0.75 -0.10 22.30
CA ARG A 122 -0.70 0.16 22.38
C ARG A 122 -1.44 -0.37 21.16
N LEU A 123 -0.77 -0.50 20.01
CA LEU A 123 -1.36 -1.08 18.80
C LEU A 123 -1.68 -2.57 18.92
N SER A 124 -1.06 -3.27 19.87
CA SER A 124 -1.29 -4.69 20.14
C SER A 124 -1.99 -4.98 21.46
N THR A 125 -2.02 -4.02 22.39
CA THR A 125 -2.58 -4.21 23.73
C THR A 125 -3.95 -3.54 23.93
N SER A 126 -4.42 -2.74 22.96
CA SER A 126 -5.67 -1.97 23.09
C SER A 126 -6.94 -2.71 22.60
N GLY A 127 -6.85 -4.01 22.35
CA GLY A 127 -7.99 -4.83 21.89
C GLY A 127 -8.19 -4.79 20.39
N GLU A 128 -9.42 -5.07 19.94
CA GLU A 128 -9.75 -5.11 18.52
C GLU A 128 -9.77 -3.71 17.90
N LEU A 129 -9.37 -3.62 16.63
CA LEU A 129 -9.47 -2.40 15.84
C LEU A 129 -10.95 -2.16 15.51
N LEU A 130 -11.44 -0.93 15.71
CA LEU A 130 -12.84 -0.56 15.48
C LEU A 130 -13.03 0.32 14.25
N GLN A 131 -12.14 1.29 14.05
CA GLN A 131 -12.21 2.27 12.96
C GLN A 131 -10.88 3.01 12.81
N PHE A 132 -10.80 3.88 11.81
CA PHE A 132 -9.75 4.90 11.71
C PHE A 132 -10.34 6.30 11.86
N VAL A 133 -9.60 7.19 12.53
CA VAL A 133 -9.95 8.61 12.67
C VAL A 133 -8.79 9.46 12.20
N TRP A 134 -9.02 10.24 11.15
CA TRP A 134 -8.02 11.15 10.59
C TRP A 134 -8.33 12.61 10.93
N LEU A 135 -7.31 13.31 11.46
CA LEU A 135 -7.38 14.72 11.87
C LEU A 135 -8.60 15.07 12.74
N GLY A 136 -9.03 14.14 13.58
CA GLY A 136 -10.05 14.33 14.61
C GLY A 136 -11.51 14.25 14.15
N ASN A 137 -11.81 14.41 12.85
CA ASN A 137 -13.20 14.44 12.37
C ASN A 137 -13.52 13.51 11.21
N ARG A 138 -12.53 12.95 10.50
CA ARG A 138 -12.79 12.01 9.40
C ARG A 138 -12.75 10.57 9.91
N GLN A 139 -13.93 10.02 10.18
CA GLN A 139 -14.09 8.62 10.60
C GLN A 139 -14.14 7.71 9.37
N TRP A 140 -13.42 6.60 9.42
CA TRP A 140 -13.37 5.58 8.39
C TRP A 140 -13.67 4.21 8.98
N ASP A 141 -14.64 3.54 8.39
CA ASP A 141 -14.98 2.16 8.71
C ASP A 141 -13.86 1.21 8.28
N LEU A 142 -13.87 0.00 8.84
CA LEU A 142 -12.92 -1.05 8.46
C LEU A 142 -13.26 -1.71 7.12
N ASN A 143 -14.37 -1.37 6.50
CA ASN A 143 -14.76 -1.82 5.17
C ASN A 143 -15.07 -0.62 4.29
N PRO A 144 -14.52 -0.55 3.05
CA PRO A 144 -13.61 -1.53 2.44
C PRO A 144 -12.23 -1.60 3.14
N LYS A 145 -11.67 -2.80 3.27
CA LYS A 145 -10.54 -3.12 4.17
C LYS A 145 -9.28 -2.27 3.99
N THR A 146 -9.01 -1.79 2.78
CA THR A 146 -7.82 -1.00 2.46
C THR A 146 -8.13 0.47 2.22
N ALA A 147 -9.41 0.87 2.16
CA ALA A 147 -9.81 2.18 1.64
C ALA A 147 -9.16 3.34 2.39
N PHE A 148 -9.11 3.29 3.72
CA PHE A 148 -8.44 4.33 4.50
C PHE A 148 -6.94 4.42 4.19
N TYR A 149 -6.24 3.29 4.09
CA TYR A 149 -4.80 3.27 3.81
C TYR A 149 -4.51 3.76 2.39
N ASP A 150 -5.27 3.28 1.41
CA ASP A 150 -5.14 3.66 0.01
C ASP A 150 -5.41 5.16 -0.15
N TRP A 151 -6.49 5.68 0.46
CA TRP A 151 -6.82 7.11 0.48
C TRP A 151 -5.70 7.96 1.09
N LEU A 152 -5.20 7.56 2.26
CA LEU A 152 -4.14 8.26 2.98
C LEU A 152 -2.87 8.32 2.15
N TYR A 153 -2.48 7.19 1.56
CA TYR A 153 -1.26 7.08 0.77
C TYR A 153 -1.36 7.86 -0.53
N VAL A 154 -2.48 7.75 -1.26
CA VAL A 154 -2.76 8.51 -2.49
C VAL A 154 -2.74 10.02 -2.21
N ASN A 155 -3.32 10.47 -1.09
CA ASN A 155 -3.28 11.88 -0.70
C ASN A 155 -1.86 12.35 -0.33
N ALA A 156 -1.08 11.52 0.38
CA ALA A 156 0.32 11.82 0.63
C ALA A 156 1.09 11.98 -0.69
N LEU A 157 0.92 11.07 -1.62
CA LEU A 157 1.58 11.13 -2.92
C LEU A 157 1.13 12.34 -3.75
N ASN A 158 -0.15 12.71 -3.72
CA ASN A 158 -0.68 13.90 -4.37
C ASN A 158 -0.04 15.21 -3.85
N GLN A 159 0.31 15.27 -2.57
CA GLN A 159 1.05 16.42 -2.00
C GLN A 159 2.51 16.49 -2.45
N ASN A 160 3.12 15.36 -2.84
CA ASN A 160 4.53 15.27 -3.23
C ASN A 160 4.72 15.34 -4.75
N LYS A 161 4.27 16.45 -5.36
CA LYS A 161 4.26 16.65 -6.83
C LYS A 161 5.62 16.48 -7.51
N HIS A 162 6.71 16.76 -6.80
CA HIS A 162 8.08 16.59 -7.30
C HIS A 162 8.44 15.14 -7.64
N LEU A 163 7.66 14.15 -7.18
CA LEU A 163 7.86 12.73 -7.49
C LEU A 163 7.08 12.28 -8.73
N HIS A 164 6.14 13.09 -9.25
CA HIS A 164 5.15 12.65 -10.24
C HIS A 164 5.77 12.36 -11.60
N ASP A 165 6.64 13.23 -12.10
CA ASP A 165 7.20 13.11 -13.45
C ASP A 165 7.98 11.81 -13.66
N GLU A 166 8.73 11.38 -12.64
CA GLU A 166 9.46 10.11 -12.65
C GLU A 166 8.51 8.93 -12.41
N LEU A 167 7.62 9.03 -11.42
CA LEU A 167 6.69 7.96 -11.06
C LEU A 167 5.76 7.57 -12.22
N LEU A 168 5.25 8.54 -12.99
CA LEU A 168 4.29 8.28 -14.05
C LEU A 168 4.89 7.51 -15.25
N GLN A 169 6.23 7.38 -15.32
CA GLN A 169 6.93 6.57 -16.32
C GLN A 169 6.85 5.07 -16.01
N PHE A 170 6.66 4.71 -14.74
CA PHE A 170 6.55 3.30 -14.33
C PHE A 170 5.17 2.73 -14.67
N THR A 171 5.15 1.44 -14.98
CA THR A 171 3.97 0.70 -15.45
C THR A 171 3.63 -0.51 -14.59
N ALA A 172 4.46 -0.84 -13.61
CA ALA A 172 4.22 -1.92 -12.66
C ALA A 172 4.93 -1.63 -11.34
N PHE A 173 4.36 -2.11 -10.24
CA PHE A 173 4.83 -1.81 -8.89
C PHE A 173 4.90 -3.08 -8.04
N THR A 174 5.95 -3.18 -7.23
CA THR A 174 6.17 -4.30 -6.30
C THR A 174 6.49 -3.81 -4.91
N ASP A 175 6.22 -4.67 -3.92
CA ASP A 175 6.67 -4.49 -2.54
C ASP A 175 7.15 -5.86 -2.03
N ILE A 176 8.46 -6.03 -1.90
CA ILE A 176 9.05 -7.29 -1.46
C ILE A 176 8.78 -7.59 0.02
N GLU A 177 8.58 -6.54 0.83
CA GLU A 177 8.30 -6.66 2.26
C GLU A 177 6.84 -7.02 2.51
N PHE A 178 5.96 -6.74 1.56
CA PHE A 178 4.55 -7.14 1.63
C PHE A 178 4.37 -8.66 1.55
N ASN A 179 3.62 -9.20 2.50
CA ASN A 179 3.16 -10.59 2.46
C ASN A 179 1.65 -10.62 2.62
N PRO A 180 0.88 -11.00 1.57
CA PRO A 180 -0.59 -10.95 1.59
C PRO A 180 -1.20 -11.88 2.65
N LYS A 181 -0.45 -12.87 3.15
CA LYS A 181 -0.89 -13.75 4.24
C LYS A 181 -0.93 -13.07 5.61
N ASN A 182 -0.17 -11.98 5.78
CA ASN A 182 0.06 -11.34 7.08
C ASN A 182 -0.39 -9.88 7.11
N SER A 183 -0.53 -9.23 5.94
CA SER A 183 -0.91 -7.83 5.82
C SER A 183 -1.96 -7.67 4.72
N ILE A 184 -2.86 -6.71 4.90
CA ILE A 184 -3.89 -6.35 3.91
C ILE A 184 -3.47 -5.10 3.13
N ASN A 185 -2.82 -4.14 3.78
CA ASN A 185 -2.41 -2.89 3.16
C ASN A 185 -1.05 -3.04 2.46
N CYS A 186 -0.95 -2.51 1.24
CA CYS A 186 0.24 -2.58 0.41
C CYS A 186 0.55 -1.23 -0.24
N GLN A 187 1.74 -0.70 0.01
CA GLN A 187 2.21 0.57 -0.56
C GLN A 187 2.31 0.51 -2.09
N ALA A 188 2.75 -0.61 -2.67
CA ALA A 188 2.83 -0.77 -4.13
C ALA A 188 1.45 -0.76 -4.80
N TYR A 189 0.42 -1.28 -4.13
CA TYR A 189 -0.97 -1.18 -4.61
C TYR A 189 -1.42 0.29 -4.63
N ALA A 190 -1.21 1.02 -3.52
CA ALA A 190 -1.60 2.43 -3.43
C ALA A 190 -0.86 3.32 -4.44
N VAL A 191 0.41 3.03 -4.74
CA VAL A 191 1.14 3.70 -5.82
C VAL A 191 0.54 3.40 -7.20
N ALA A 192 0.24 2.12 -7.48
CA ALA A 192 -0.42 1.75 -8.73
C ALA A 192 -1.79 2.44 -8.87
N LEU A 193 -2.56 2.51 -7.78
CA LEU A 193 -3.82 3.22 -7.73
C LEU A 193 -3.64 4.71 -8.04
N PHE A 194 -2.68 5.38 -7.42
CA PHE A 194 -2.37 6.79 -7.74
C PHE A 194 -2.05 6.99 -9.23
N VAL A 195 -1.19 6.16 -9.82
CA VAL A 195 -0.83 6.27 -11.24
C VAL A 195 -2.05 6.04 -12.15
N CYS A 196 -2.91 5.07 -11.80
CA CYS A 196 -4.18 4.85 -12.48
C CYS A 196 -5.07 6.09 -12.42
N LEU A 197 -5.38 6.61 -11.22
CA LEU A 197 -6.25 7.77 -11.04
C LEU A 197 -5.70 9.00 -11.77
N HIS A 198 -4.40 9.23 -11.70
CA HIS A 198 -3.75 10.33 -12.42
C HIS A 198 -3.90 10.18 -13.94
N LYS A 199 -3.60 9.01 -14.51
CA LYS A 199 -3.70 8.78 -15.96
C LYS A 199 -5.14 8.76 -16.47
N ARG A 200 -6.12 8.46 -15.62
CA ARG A 200 -7.55 8.48 -15.94
C ARG A 200 -8.23 9.83 -15.68
N GLY A 201 -7.53 10.80 -15.09
CA GLY A 201 -8.10 12.09 -14.74
C GLY A 201 -9.09 12.05 -13.58
N LEU A 202 -8.97 11.08 -12.66
CA LEU A 202 -9.87 10.83 -11.52
C LEU A 202 -9.30 11.37 -10.20
N MET A 203 -8.35 12.31 -10.26
CA MET A 203 -7.70 12.86 -9.07
C MET A 203 -8.59 13.78 -8.25
N ASP A 204 -9.71 14.24 -8.80
CA ASP A 204 -10.77 14.98 -8.09
C ASP A 204 -11.42 14.13 -6.99
N LYS A 205 -11.47 12.80 -7.17
CA LYS A 205 -12.11 11.86 -6.24
C LYS A 205 -11.36 11.66 -4.92
N ILE A 206 -10.11 12.09 -4.78
CA ILE A 206 -9.29 11.76 -3.60
C ILE A 206 -9.47 12.76 -2.45
N GLY A 207 -10.12 13.91 -2.69
CA GLY A 207 -10.16 15.03 -1.75
C GLY A 207 -11.00 14.79 -0.50
N ASN A 208 -12.16 14.14 -0.65
CA ASN A 208 -13.03 13.77 0.46
C ASN A 208 -13.24 12.24 0.51
N LYS A 209 -13.72 11.76 1.67
CA LYS A 209 -13.90 10.32 1.94
C LYS A 209 -14.93 9.71 0.99
N ASP A 210 -16.10 10.34 0.86
CA ASP A 210 -17.24 9.73 0.19
C ASP A 210 -17.00 9.61 -1.31
N ASP A 211 -16.42 10.63 -1.95
CA ASP A 211 -15.99 10.58 -3.36
C ASP A 211 -14.92 9.51 -3.60
N PHE A 212 -14.00 9.32 -2.65
CA PHE A 212 -12.98 8.28 -2.78
C PHE A 212 -13.60 6.88 -2.65
N LEU A 213 -14.61 6.72 -1.79
CA LEU A 213 -15.30 5.45 -1.61
C LEU A 213 -16.10 5.05 -2.86
N THR A 214 -16.59 6.01 -3.67
CA THR A 214 -17.25 5.64 -4.94
C THR A 214 -16.30 4.89 -5.88
N LEU A 215 -14.98 5.11 -5.79
CA LEU A 215 -14.00 4.33 -6.57
C LEU A 215 -14.03 2.82 -6.23
N TYR A 216 -14.46 2.45 -5.02
CA TYR A 216 -14.61 1.05 -4.59
C TYR A 216 -15.94 0.45 -5.00
N ASP A 217 -16.94 1.30 -5.31
CA ASP A 217 -18.26 0.89 -5.78
C ASP A 217 -18.31 0.80 -7.32
N ASP A 218 -17.70 1.78 -7.99
CA ASP A 218 -17.73 1.95 -9.45
C ASP A 218 -16.74 1.02 -10.18
N TYR A 219 -15.70 0.55 -9.49
CA TYR A 219 -14.63 -0.26 -10.07
C TYR A 219 -14.38 -1.56 -9.32
N LYS A 220 -13.88 -2.56 -10.04
CA LYS A 220 -13.32 -3.78 -9.46
C LYS A 220 -12.04 -3.45 -8.70
N VAL A 221 -12.11 -3.59 -7.39
CA VAL A 221 -10.96 -3.44 -6.49
C VAL A 221 -10.41 -4.82 -6.14
N ASP A 222 -9.47 -5.30 -6.96
CA ASP A 222 -8.70 -6.52 -6.69
C ASP A 222 -7.54 -6.26 -5.71
N ASN A 223 -7.83 -5.64 -4.56
CA ASN A 223 -6.84 -5.47 -3.50
C ASN A 223 -6.61 -6.80 -2.74
N THR A 224 -5.67 -6.81 -1.79
CA THR A 224 -5.32 -8.02 -1.00
C THR A 224 -6.51 -8.73 -0.35
N SER A 225 -7.62 -8.03 -0.11
CA SER A 225 -8.83 -8.65 0.45
C SER A 225 -9.46 -9.71 -0.46
N ALA A 226 -9.35 -9.57 -1.79
CA ALA A 226 -9.79 -10.57 -2.77
C ALA A 226 -8.91 -11.83 -2.73
N PHE A 227 -7.61 -11.67 -2.46
CA PHE A 227 -6.64 -12.76 -2.37
C PHE A 227 -6.82 -13.63 -1.13
N ASN A 228 -7.22 -13.04 -0.01
CA ASN A 228 -7.50 -13.81 1.21
C ASN A 228 -8.70 -14.74 1.02
N LYS A 229 -9.73 -14.32 0.25
CA LYS A 229 -10.86 -15.20 -0.13
C LYS A 229 -10.41 -16.35 -1.05
N SER A 230 -9.59 -16.08 -2.07
CA SER A 230 -9.13 -17.13 -3.00
C SER A 230 -8.17 -18.14 -2.35
N LEU A 231 -7.31 -17.69 -1.43
CA LEU A 231 -6.43 -18.56 -0.64
C LEU A 231 -7.19 -19.38 0.41
N GLN A 232 -8.25 -18.85 1.01
CA GLN A 232 -9.13 -19.59 1.93
C GLN A 232 -9.94 -20.65 1.19
N ASN A 233 -10.53 -20.32 0.03
CA ASN A 233 -11.29 -21.27 -0.78
C ASN A 233 -10.42 -22.43 -1.28
N LYS A 234 -9.17 -22.15 -1.68
CA LYS A 234 -8.24 -23.20 -2.12
C LYS A 234 -7.86 -24.16 -0.99
N ARG A 235 -7.65 -23.66 0.24
CA ARG A 235 -7.40 -24.52 1.42
C ARG A 235 -8.60 -25.37 1.81
N GLN A 236 -9.83 -24.88 1.63
CA GLN A 236 -11.03 -25.69 1.88
C GLN A 236 -11.19 -26.82 0.86
N LEU A 237 -10.88 -26.56 -0.41
CA LEU A 237 -10.90 -27.57 -1.47
C LEU A 237 -9.81 -28.63 -1.29
N ASP A 238 -8.60 -28.23 -0.89
CA ASP A 238 -7.47 -29.15 -0.63
C ASP A 238 -7.67 -30.01 0.65
N MET A 239 -8.64 -29.68 1.51
CA MET A 239 -9.02 -30.49 2.69
C MET A 239 -10.21 -31.43 2.43
N LEU A 240 -10.83 -31.34 1.24
CA LEU A 240 -12.00 -32.12 0.84
C LEU A 240 -11.67 -33.17 -0.24
N GLY A 241 -10.40 -33.28 -0.67
CA GLY A 241 -9.88 -34.32 -1.57
C GLY A 241 -8.72 -35.06 -0.93
#